data_AF-A0A0F9RBV4-F1
#
_entry.id   AF-A0A0F9RBV4-F1
#
_cell.length_a   1.000
_cell.length_b   1.000
_cell.length_c   1.000
_cell.angle_alpha   90.00
_cell.angle_beta   90.00
_cell.angle_gamma   90.00
#
_symmetry.space_group_name_H-M   'P 1'
#
loop_
_entity.id
_entity.type
_entity.pdbx_description
1 polymer ?
#
loop_
_entity_poly.entity_id
_entity_poly.type
_entity_poly.pdbx_seq_one_letter_code
_entity_poly.pdbx_strand_id
1 'polypeptide(L)'
;MTKKNYFYVVIRPLRQDFLTNPDETETKIMSDHFHYLKSLLEQKKLYLAGPTLILEDPFGLIILETETEEEARTLLENDPSVKA
;
A
#
# COMPACT_ATOMS: atom_id res chain seq x y z
N MET A 1 -21.04 6.26 -17.41
CA MET A 1 -19.76 5.80 -16.81
C MET A 1 -19.49 6.70 -15.63
N THR A 2 -19.35 6.15 -14.42
CA THR A 2 -18.95 6.93 -13.24
C THR A 2 -17.49 7.36 -13.42
N LYS A 3 -17.18 8.62 -13.05
CA LYS A 3 -15.83 9.18 -13.17
C LYS A 3 -14.97 8.59 -12.06
N LYS A 4 -13.93 7.83 -12.43
CA LYS A 4 -12.93 7.37 -11.49
C LYS A 4 -11.87 8.45 -11.25
N ASN A 5 -11.45 8.58 -10.01
CA ASN A 5 -10.39 9.46 -9.56
C ASN A 5 -9.14 8.62 -9.23
N TYR A 6 -7.97 9.27 -9.30
CA TYR A 6 -6.70 8.66 -8.92
C TYR A 6 -6.18 9.32 -7.65
N PHE A 7 -5.86 8.51 -6.64
CA PHE A 7 -5.37 8.99 -5.35
C PHE A 7 -3.93 8.54 -5.16
N TYR A 8 -3.04 9.52 -4.96
CA TYR A 8 -1.64 9.29 -4.65
C TYR A 8 -1.46 9.07 -3.15
N VAL A 9 -0.95 7.91 -2.78
CA VAL A 9 -0.77 7.50 -1.39
C VAL A 9 0.68 7.16 -1.12
N VAL A 10 1.18 7.62 0.02
CA VAL A 10 2.51 7.30 0.55
C VAL A 10 2.36 6.61 1.89
N ILE A 11 2.94 5.41 2.02
CA ILE A 11 3.02 4.67 3.27
C ILE A 11 4.48 4.68 3.72
N ARG A 12 4.74 5.10 4.96
CA ARG A 12 6.09 5.09 5.53
C ARG A 12 6.21 3.96 6.56
N PRO A 13 7.30 3.16 6.54
CA PRO A 13 7.52 2.14 7.54
C PRO A 13 7.74 2.79 8.91
N LEU A 14 7.30 2.12 9.97
CA LEU A 14 7.51 2.57 11.35
C LEU A 14 8.98 2.53 11.76
N ARG A 15 9.74 1.60 11.15
CA ARG A 15 11.15 1.35 11.43
C ARG A 15 11.96 1.46 10.13
N GLN A 16 13.02 2.24 10.16
CA GLN A 16 13.78 2.59 8.95
C GLN A 16 14.61 1.43 8.39
N ASP A 17 15.16 0.55 9.23
CA ASP A 17 15.97 -0.59 8.80
C ASP A 17 15.15 -1.84 8.45
N PHE A 18 13.81 -1.74 8.50
CA PHE A 18 12.86 -2.81 8.18
C PHE A 18 13.19 -3.51 6.85
N LEU A 19 13.51 -2.75 5.79
CA LEU A 19 13.76 -3.34 4.47
C LEU A 19 14.99 -4.25 4.45
N THR A 20 15.99 -3.95 5.27
CA THR A 20 17.25 -4.68 5.34
C THR A 20 17.28 -5.73 6.43
N ASN A 21 16.39 -5.63 7.42
CA ASN A 21 16.37 -6.46 8.60
C ASN A 21 14.92 -6.65 9.12
N PRO A 22 14.03 -7.28 8.34
CA PRO A 22 12.66 -7.53 8.78
C PRO A 22 12.60 -8.67 9.80
N ASP A 23 11.73 -8.55 10.80
CA ASP A 23 11.37 -9.66 11.66
C ASP A 23 10.30 -10.58 11.02
N GLU A 24 9.98 -11.70 11.67
CA GLU A 24 9.01 -12.67 11.15
C GLU A 24 7.59 -12.10 11.04
N THR A 25 7.19 -11.24 12.00
CA THR A 25 5.87 -10.60 12.04
C THR A 25 5.74 -9.61 10.89
N GLU A 26 6.76 -8.77 10.75
CA GLU A 26 6.98 -7.79 9.71
C GLU A 26 6.96 -8.43 8.30
N THR A 27 7.66 -9.56 8.13
CA THR A 27 7.66 -10.34 6.89
C THR A 27 6.26 -10.85 6.56
N LYS A 28 5.53 -11.36 7.57
CA LYS A 28 4.16 -11.83 7.39
C LYS A 28 3.22 -10.68 6.99
N ILE A 29 3.31 -9.54 7.67
CA ILE A 29 2.49 -8.35 7.37
C ILE A 29 2.73 -7.90 5.92
N MET A 30 3.98 -7.85 5.46
CA MET A 30 4.28 -7.45 4.09
C MET A 30 3.80 -8.46 3.04
N SER A 31 3.82 -9.75 3.36
CA SER A 31 3.20 -10.78 2.52
C SER A 31 1.68 -10.56 2.40
N ASP A 32 1.01 -10.34 3.53
CA ASP A 32 -0.43 -10.07 3.56
C ASP A 32 -0.77 -8.77 2.81
N HIS A 33 0.03 -7.72 2.99
CA HIS A 33 -0.05 -6.45 2.24
C HIS A 33 0.08 -6.67 0.73
N PHE A 34 1.08 -7.44 0.28
CA PHE A 34 1.28 -7.73 -1.13
C PHE A 34 0.08 -8.45 -1.75
N HIS A 35 -0.48 -9.45 -1.06
CA HIS A 35 -1.69 -10.14 -1.51
C HIS A 35 -2.91 -9.22 -1.53
N TYR A 36 -3.05 -8.35 -0.54
CA TYR A 36 -4.09 -7.34 -0.50
C TYR A 36 -4.02 -6.42 -1.73
N LEU A 37 -2.86 -5.83 -2.02
CA LEU A 37 -2.67 -4.95 -3.19
C LEU A 37 -2.93 -5.68 -4.51
N LYS A 38 -2.50 -6.94 -4.65
CA LYS A 38 -2.84 -7.77 -5.81
C LYS A 38 -4.35 -7.92 -6.00
N SER A 39 -5.08 -8.17 -4.91
CA SER A 39 -6.54 -8.28 -4.98
C SER A 39 -7.19 -6.96 -5.43
N LEU A 40 -6.66 -5.81 -5.02
CA LEU A 40 -7.15 -4.50 -5.47
C LEU A 40 -6.85 -4.24 -6.94
N LEU A 41 -5.70 -4.70 -7.43
CA LEU A 41 -5.34 -4.63 -8.84
C LEU A 41 -6.31 -5.45 -9.71
N GLU A 42 -6.63 -6.68 -9.29
CA GLU A 42 -7.61 -7.54 -9.96
C GLU A 42 -9.02 -6.90 -9.98
N GLN A 43 -9.38 -6.18 -8.92
CA GLN A 43 -10.64 -5.45 -8.80
C GLN A 43 -10.65 -4.11 -9.56
N LYS A 44 -9.55 -3.71 -10.22
CA LYS A 44 -9.38 -2.40 -10.88
C LYS A 44 -9.62 -1.22 -9.92
N LYS A 45 -9.19 -1.39 -8.66
CA LYS A 45 -9.17 -0.38 -7.60
C LYS A 45 -7.77 0.17 -7.32
N LEU A 46 -6.75 -0.44 -7.93
CA LEU A 46 -5.35 -0.05 -7.82
C LEU A 46 -4.77 0.04 -9.22
N TYR A 47 -4.07 1.14 -9.50
CA TYR A 47 -3.38 1.38 -10.76
C TYR A 47 -1.91 0.95 -10.70
N LEU A 48 -1.23 1.26 -9.60
CA LEU A 48 0.17 0.92 -9.35
C LEU A 48 0.45 0.89 -7.85
N ALA A 49 1.31 -0.02 -7.40
CA ALA A 49 1.93 0.04 -6.08
C ALA A 49 3.34 -0.53 -6.10
N GLY A 50 4.21 0.00 -5.25
CA GLY A 50 5.55 -0.54 -5.03
C GLY A 50 6.38 0.26 -4.02
N PRO A 51 7.47 -0.32 -3.51
CA PRO A 51 8.41 0.37 -2.64
C PRO A 51 9.33 1.28 -3.45
N THR A 52 9.86 2.32 -2.80
CA THR A 52 11.06 3.00 -3.29
C THR A 52 12.29 2.12 -3.12
N LEU A 53 13.31 2.39 -3.93
CA LEU A 53 14.59 1.68 -3.87
C LEU A 53 15.66 2.39 -3.02
N ILE A 54 15.28 3.50 -2.36
CA ILE A 54 16.15 4.24 -1.43
C ILE A 54 16.07 3.53 -0.07
N LEU A 55 17.22 3.08 0.44
CA LEU A 55 17.28 2.26 1.66
C LEU A 55 17.26 3.11 2.93
N GLU A 56 17.69 4.37 2.85
CA GLU A 56 17.83 5.27 4.00
C GLU A 56 16.52 5.95 4.40
N ASP A 57 15.60 6.15 3.45
CA ASP A 57 14.25 6.68 3.68
C ASP A 57 13.24 5.94 2.78
N PRO A 58 12.99 4.65 3.04
CA PRO A 58 12.09 3.89 2.22
C PRO A 58 10.64 4.27 2.46
N PHE A 59 9.84 4.31 1.41
CA PHE A 59 8.39 4.41 1.49
C PHE A 59 7.70 3.59 0.40
N GLY A 60 6.47 3.17 0.68
CA GLY A 60 5.55 2.60 -0.31
C GLY A 60 4.81 3.70 -1.04
N LEU A 61 4.69 3.58 -2.36
CA LEU A 61 3.86 4.43 -3.20
C LEU A 61 2.72 3.60 -3.75
N ILE A 62 1.50 4.11 -3.64
CA ILE A 62 0.30 3.49 -4.20
C ILE A 62 -0.50 4.55 -4.97
N ILE A 63 -1.00 4.18 -6.15
CA ILE A 63 -1.98 4.93 -6.91
C ILE A 63 -3.29 4.12 -6.89
N LEU A 64 -4.25 4.57 -6.09
CA LEU A 64 -5.59 3.97 -6.04
C LEU A 64 -6.49 4.58 -7.12
N GLU A 65 -7.41 3.77 -7.63
CA GLU A 65 -8.37 4.14 -8.67
C GLU A 65 -9.80 3.90 -8.15
N THR A 66 -10.40 4.92 -7.52
CA THR A 66 -11.71 4.83 -6.82
C THR A 66 -12.64 5.98 -7.23
N GLU A 67 -13.93 5.88 -6.88
CA GLU A 67 -14.88 6.96 -7.21
C GLU A 67 -14.77 8.14 -6.25
N THR A 68 -14.46 7.89 -4.98
CA THR A 68 -14.37 8.91 -3.92
C THR A 68 -13.08 8.78 -3.11
N GLU A 69 -12.70 9.87 -2.43
CA GLU A 69 -11.59 9.87 -1.47
C GLU A 69 -11.90 8.95 -0.28
N GLU A 70 -13.16 8.91 0.16
CA GLU A 70 -13.57 8.08 1.29
C GLU A 70 -13.44 6.57 1.00
N GLU A 71 -13.73 6.14 -0.24
CA GLU A 71 -13.42 4.79 -0.68
C GLU A 71 -11.91 4.53 -0.66
N ALA A 72 -11.10 5.45 -1.21
CA ALA A 72 -9.63 5.30 -1.21
C ALA A 72 -9.07 5.21 0.22
N ARG A 73 -9.56 6.06 1.13
CA ARG A 73 -9.18 6.05 2.54
C ARG A 73 -9.57 4.75 3.22
N THR A 74 -10.78 4.25 2.96
CA THR A 74 -11.23 2.96 3.48
C THR A 74 -10.34 1.81 2.98
N LEU A 75 -9.93 1.80 1.72
CA LEU A 75 -8.99 0.80 1.20
C LEU A 75 -7.64 0.90 1.90
N LEU A 76 -7.12 2.12 2.07
CA LEU A 76 -5.84 2.35 2.75
C LEU A 76 -5.88 1.91 4.22
N GLU A 77 -6.94 2.23 4.95
CA GLU A 77 -7.15 1.81 6.34
C GLU A 77 -7.33 0.29 6.47
N ASN A 78 -7.65 -0.41 5.37
CA ASN A 78 -7.75 -1.86 5.35
C ASN A 78 -6.46 -2.57 4.95
N ASP A 79 -5.45 -1.82 4.49
CA ASP A 79 -4.15 -2.36 4.12
C ASP A 79 -3.42 -2.96 5.35
N PRO A 80 -2.95 -4.22 5.28
CA PRO A 80 -2.24 -4.85 6.39
C PRO A 80 -1.02 -4.08 6.90
N SER A 81 -0.30 -3.38 6.02
CA SER A 81 0.87 -2.57 6.40
C SER A 81 0.49 -1.29 7.15
N VAL A 82 -0.75 -0.81 7.00
CA VAL A 82 -1.28 0.38 7.69
C VAL A 82 -1.96 0.01 9.01
N LYS A 83 -2.57 -1.18 9.08
CA LYS A 83 -3.26 -1.69 10.28
C LYS A 83 -2.32 -2.18 11.38
N ALA A 84 -1.11 -2.62 11.00
CA ALA A 84 -0.15 -3.25 11.89
C ALA A 84 0.39 -2.31 12.99
#